data_AF-T0M183-F1
#
_entry.id   AF-T0M183-F1
#
_cell.length_a   1.000
_cell.length_b   1.000
_cell.length_c   1.000
_cell.angle_alpha   90.00
_cell.angle_beta   90.00
_cell.angle_gamma   90.00
#
_symmetry.space_group_name_H-M   'P 1'
#
loop_
_entity.id
_entity.type
_entity.pdbx_description
1 polymer ?
#
loop_
_entity_poly.entity_id
_entity_poly.type
_entity_poly.pdbx_seq_one_letter_code
_entity_poly.pdbx_strand_id
1 'polypeptide(L)'
;METAHNEELSGLRAKILNNSIAILRLFSERMDLSSRIAMIKTSSGLDLRLRDRELDVIRNSGINDEVLRSILVTLFEFSIRTQETAISAVNAHRGSEVTFRGKTDDLLSMLGTVMAAPGVEFVTQMDLPESLKTAIQMKGGHIVMGKPPESIPEISIGHECPRDIASMPEDGLLRFSTFPPDPSSLNMIAVVKH
;
A
#
# COMPACT_ATOMS: atom_id res chain seq x y z
N MET A 1 23.47 -17.14 -34.92
CA MET A 1 22.56 -15.97 -35.01
C MET A 1 21.64 -15.90 -33.80
N GLU A 2 20.99 -17.00 -33.42
CA GLU A 2 20.10 -17.08 -32.24
C GLU A 2 20.80 -16.72 -30.90
N THR A 3 22.07 -17.09 -30.74
CA THR A 3 22.89 -16.74 -29.56
C THR A 3 23.16 -15.24 -29.43
N ALA A 4 23.46 -14.55 -30.54
CA ALA A 4 23.74 -13.12 -30.54
C ALA A 4 22.50 -12.28 -30.19
N HIS A 5 21.32 -12.68 -30.67
CA HIS A 5 20.06 -12.02 -30.30
C HIS A 5 19.69 -12.24 -28.83
N ASN A 6 20.03 -13.41 -28.26
CA ASN A 6 19.80 -13.70 -26.85
C ASN A 6 20.75 -12.92 -25.94
N GLU A 7 22.02 -12.76 -26.34
CA GLU A 7 22.99 -11.91 -25.65
C GLU A 7 22.59 -10.43 -25.67
N GLU A 8 22.12 -9.92 -26.81
CA GLU A 8 21.59 -8.56 -26.94
C GLU A 8 20.37 -8.34 -26.03
N LEU A 9 19.41 -9.26 -26.04
CA LEU A 9 18.22 -9.20 -25.18
C LEU A 9 18.59 -9.21 -23.69
N SER A 10 19.54 -10.06 -23.29
CA SER A 10 20.04 -10.12 -21.92
C SER A 10 20.70 -8.79 -21.52
N GLY A 11 21.52 -8.22 -22.41
CA GLY A 11 22.13 -6.90 -22.21
C GLY A 11 21.11 -5.78 -22.04
N LEU A 12 20.04 -5.78 -22.84
CA LEU A 12 18.94 -4.80 -22.71
C LEU A 12 18.18 -4.95 -21.39
N ARG A 13 17.89 -6.19 -20.97
CA ARG A 13 17.24 -6.47 -19.68
C ARG A 13 18.09 -5.99 -18.50
N ALA A 14 19.40 -6.23 -18.54
CA ALA A 14 20.32 -5.73 -17.51
C ALA A 14 20.33 -4.19 -17.46
N LYS A 15 20.27 -3.51 -18.61
CA LYS A 15 20.16 -2.05 -18.67
C LYS A 15 18.84 -1.55 -18.08
N ILE A 16 17.70 -2.19 -18.36
CA ILE A 16 16.41 -1.85 -17.76
C ILE A 16 16.47 -2.01 -16.25
N LEU A 17 17.02 -3.12 -15.74
CA LEU A 17 17.15 -3.35 -14.31
C LEU A 17 17.97 -2.24 -13.62
N ASN A 18 19.13 -1.90 -14.18
CA ASN A 18 19.96 -0.83 -13.65
C ASN A 18 19.26 0.54 -13.69
N ASN A 19 18.49 0.81 -14.74
CA ASN A 19 17.67 2.02 -14.84
C ASN A 19 16.57 2.04 -13.76
N SER A 20 15.86 0.93 -13.55
CA SER A 20 14.85 0.80 -12.50
C SER A 20 15.45 1.03 -11.11
N ILE A 21 16.64 0.49 -10.83
CA ILE A 21 17.36 0.74 -9.57
C ILE A 21 17.70 2.23 -9.40
N ALA A 22 18.13 2.90 -10.46
CA ALA A 22 18.41 4.34 -10.42
C ALA A 22 17.13 5.15 -10.16
N ILE A 23 16.01 4.78 -10.78
CA ILE A 23 14.69 5.38 -10.52
C ILE A 23 14.31 5.21 -9.05
N LEU A 24 14.46 4.01 -8.47
CA LEU A 24 14.15 3.75 -7.07
C LEU A 24 14.98 4.63 -6.10
N ARG A 25 16.24 4.91 -6.44
CA ARG A 25 17.08 5.84 -5.66
C ARG A 25 16.53 7.26 -5.70
N LEU A 26 16.14 7.75 -6.88
CA LEU A 26 15.51 9.07 -7.03
C LEU A 26 14.17 9.15 -6.29
N PHE A 27 13.39 8.06 -6.28
CA PHE A 27 12.17 7.98 -5.49
C PHE A 27 12.44 8.08 -3.98
N SER A 28 13.48 7.38 -3.49
CA SER A 28 13.88 7.45 -2.08
C SER A 28 14.27 8.88 -1.67
N GLU A 29 15.08 9.55 -2.49
CA GLU A 29 15.43 10.97 -2.27
C GLU A 29 14.19 11.87 -2.29
N ARG A 30 13.28 11.63 -3.23
CA ARG A 30 12.00 12.36 -3.30
C ARG A 30 11.15 12.15 -2.04
N MET A 31 11.14 10.95 -1.46
CA MET A 31 10.42 10.67 -0.22
C MET A 31 11.00 11.47 0.94
N ASP A 32 12.31 11.49 1.12
CA ASP A 32 12.97 12.30 2.18
C ASP A 32 12.61 13.78 2.05
N LEU A 33 12.73 14.33 0.83
CA LEU A 33 12.35 15.71 0.55
C LEU A 33 10.87 15.97 0.84
N SER A 34 9.98 15.05 0.47
CA SER A 34 8.54 15.17 0.71
C SER A 34 8.23 15.16 2.20
N SER A 35 8.85 14.29 2.99
CA SER A 35 8.70 14.25 4.45
C SER A 35 9.18 15.54 5.12
N ARG A 36 10.33 16.08 4.70
CA ARG A 36 10.84 17.36 5.20
C ARG A 36 9.92 18.53 4.86
N ILE A 37 9.35 18.54 3.64
CA ILE A 37 8.32 19.51 3.23
C ILE A 37 7.08 19.38 4.13
N ALA A 38 6.64 18.16 4.45
CA ALA A 38 5.50 17.90 5.34
C ALA A 38 5.67 18.60 6.70
N MET A 39 6.85 18.44 7.31
CA MET A 39 7.17 19.03 8.61
C MET A 39 7.11 20.57 8.57
N ILE A 40 7.67 21.18 7.53
CA ILE A 40 7.65 22.64 7.34
C ILE A 40 6.22 23.15 7.12
N LYS A 41 5.44 22.45 6.26
CA LYS A 41 4.05 22.83 6.00
C LYS A 41 3.19 22.74 7.25
N THR A 42 3.36 21.68 8.03
CA THR A 42 2.61 21.45 9.27
C THR A 42 2.91 22.54 10.29
N SER A 43 4.19 22.87 10.52
CA SER A 43 4.56 23.94 11.46
C SER A 43 4.14 25.34 10.99
N SER A 44 3.96 25.52 9.68
CA SER A 44 3.55 26.78 9.07
C SER A 44 2.03 26.87 8.81
N GLY A 45 1.25 25.84 9.13
CA GLY A 45 -0.19 25.79 8.85
C GLY A 45 -0.55 25.81 7.36
N LEU A 46 0.33 25.33 6.49
CA LEU A 46 0.12 25.31 5.05
C LEU A 46 -0.54 24.01 4.58
N ASP A 47 -1.36 24.11 3.54
CA ASP A 47 -2.00 22.96 2.92
C ASP A 47 -0.98 21.99 2.28
N LEU A 48 -1.28 20.70 2.39
CA LEU A 48 -0.47 19.64 1.76
C LEU A 48 -0.51 19.76 0.23
N ARG A 49 -1.66 20.13 -0.32
CA ARG A 49 -1.83 20.31 -1.75
C ARG A 49 -1.90 21.80 -2.10
N LEU A 50 -1.02 22.22 -3.01
CA LEU A 50 -1.02 23.56 -3.58
C LEU A 50 -1.13 23.43 -5.10
N ARG A 51 -2.36 23.48 -5.62
CA ARG A 51 -2.63 23.21 -7.04
C ARG A 51 -1.89 24.15 -7.98
N ASP A 52 -1.81 25.43 -7.65
CA ASP A 52 -1.12 26.42 -8.48
C ASP A 52 0.37 26.11 -8.62
N ARG A 53 1.00 25.63 -7.53
CA ARG A 53 2.40 25.18 -7.57
C ARG A 53 2.59 23.95 -8.44
N GLU A 54 1.66 22.98 -8.42
CA GLU A 54 1.71 21.82 -9.33
C GLU A 54 1.62 22.27 -10.79
N LEU A 55 0.69 23.19 -11.09
CA LEU A 55 0.52 23.74 -12.43
C LEU A 55 1.76 24.50 -12.90
N ASP A 56 2.39 25.27 -12.01
CA ASP A 56 3.64 25.98 -12.32
C ASP A 56 4.78 25.00 -12.61
N VAL A 57 4.92 23.92 -11.84
CA VAL A 57 5.93 22.89 -12.14
C VAL A 57 5.63 22.22 -13.49
N ILE A 58 4.37 21.87 -13.78
CA ILE A 58 4.01 21.28 -15.07
C ILE A 58 4.36 22.23 -16.22
N ARG A 59 3.98 23.50 -16.14
CA ARG A 59 4.26 24.51 -17.17
C ARG A 59 5.75 24.74 -17.38
N ASN A 60 6.52 24.80 -16.30
CA ASN A 60 7.96 25.09 -16.35
C ASN A 60 8.84 23.86 -16.60
N SER A 61 8.28 22.64 -16.55
CA SER A 61 9.05 21.40 -16.76
C SER A 61 9.53 21.21 -18.20
N GLY A 62 8.93 21.91 -19.18
CA GLY A 62 9.17 21.68 -20.61
C GLY A 62 8.65 20.33 -21.12
N ILE A 63 7.90 19.59 -20.30
CA ILE A 63 7.33 18.29 -20.68
C ILE A 63 6.08 18.50 -21.53
N ASN A 64 6.25 18.21 -22.83
CA ASN A 64 5.17 18.24 -23.82
C ASN A 64 4.54 16.87 -24.08
N ASP A 65 5.22 15.79 -23.68
CA ASP A 65 4.71 14.43 -23.81
C ASP A 65 3.64 14.13 -22.75
N GLU A 66 2.49 13.60 -23.18
CA GLU A 66 1.35 13.33 -22.30
C GLU A 66 1.62 12.21 -21.29
N VAL A 67 2.39 11.19 -21.67
CA VAL A 67 2.72 10.06 -20.79
C VAL A 67 3.65 10.55 -19.69
N LEU A 68 4.70 11.29 -20.03
CA LEU A 68 5.62 11.89 -19.06
C LEU A 68 4.91 12.90 -18.15
N ARG A 69 3.96 13.67 -18.69
CA ARG A 69 3.11 14.56 -17.87
C ARG A 69 2.27 13.77 -16.87
N SER A 70 1.67 12.65 -17.28
CA SER A 70 0.91 11.77 -16.39
C SER A 70 1.78 11.16 -15.29
N ILE A 71 3.01 10.75 -15.63
CA ILE A 71 4.01 10.28 -14.66
C ILE A 71 4.34 11.40 -13.65
N LEU A 72 4.58 12.63 -14.12
CA LEU A 72 4.85 13.77 -13.24
C LEU A 72 3.68 14.05 -12.28
N VAL A 73 2.44 13.96 -12.75
CA VAL A 73 1.25 14.10 -11.90
C VAL A 73 1.20 12.98 -10.87
N THR A 74 1.45 11.74 -11.26
CA THR A 74 1.56 10.59 -10.35
C THR A 74 2.63 10.82 -9.27
N LEU A 75 3.76 11.43 -9.65
CA LEU A 75 4.82 11.79 -8.70
C LEU A 75 4.38 12.87 -7.69
N PHE A 76 3.45 13.76 -8.03
CA PHE A 76 2.86 14.68 -7.06
C PHE A 76 1.95 13.95 -6.08
N GLU A 77 1.06 13.09 -6.56
CA GLU A 77 0.17 12.29 -5.71
C GLU A 77 0.97 11.41 -4.74
N PHE A 78 2.06 10.81 -5.23
CA PHE A 78 2.98 10.04 -4.38
C PHE A 78 3.59 10.92 -3.26
N SER A 79 4.11 12.10 -3.62
CA SER A 79 4.67 13.04 -2.64
C SER A 79 3.64 13.54 -1.62
N ILE A 80 2.39 13.73 -2.02
CA ILE A 80 1.30 14.12 -1.09
C ILE A 80 1.04 12.97 -0.11
N ARG A 81 0.90 11.74 -0.59
CA ARG A 81 0.74 10.57 0.28
C ARG A 81 1.89 10.39 1.27
N THR A 82 3.14 10.59 0.83
CA THR A 82 4.29 10.55 1.74
C THR A 82 4.19 11.63 2.82
N GLN A 83 3.74 12.84 2.47
CA GLN A 83 3.51 13.91 3.46
C GLN A 83 2.39 13.53 4.44
N GLU A 84 1.28 12.97 3.96
CA GLU A 84 0.17 12.50 4.80
C GLU A 84 0.63 11.43 5.81
N THR A 85 1.42 10.44 5.36
CA THR A 85 1.98 9.41 6.24
C THR A 85 2.91 10.03 7.29
N ALA A 86 3.80 10.95 6.88
CA ALA A 86 4.72 11.61 7.82
C ALA A 86 3.98 12.41 8.89
N ILE A 87 2.91 13.11 8.51
CA ILE A 87 2.08 13.88 9.44
C ILE A 87 1.28 12.97 10.36
N SER A 88 0.72 11.89 9.81
CA SER A 88 -0.05 10.91 10.57
C SER A 88 0.83 10.20 11.62
N ALA A 89 2.09 9.89 11.29
CA ALA A 89 3.05 9.34 12.24
C ALA A 89 3.34 10.30 13.41
N VAL A 90 3.37 11.61 13.17
CA VAL A 90 3.56 12.63 14.22
C VAL A 90 2.27 12.87 15.02
N ASN A 91 1.12 12.80 14.36
CA ASN A 91 -0.20 13.07 14.94
C ASN A 91 -0.93 11.82 15.42
N ALA A 92 -0.26 10.68 15.57
CA ALA A 92 -0.85 9.42 16.01
C ALA A 92 -1.52 9.59 17.40
N HIS A 93 -2.78 10.00 17.38
CA HIS A 93 -3.67 10.03 18.52
C HIS A 93 -4.21 8.62 18.73
N ARG A 94 -4.36 8.25 20.00
CA ARG A 94 -4.77 6.91 20.48
C ARG A 94 -5.94 6.34 19.69
N GLY A 95 -5.80 5.06 19.32
CA GLY A 95 -6.66 4.31 18.42
C GLY A 95 -8.16 4.54 18.61
N SER A 96 -8.82 4.90 17.51
CA SER A 96 -10.26 4.88 17.38
C SER A 96 -10.69 3.53 16.82
N GLU A 97 -11.52 2.80 17.57
CA GLU A 97 -12.17 1.58 17.08
C GLU A 97 -13.35 1.96 16.18
N VAL A 98 -13.38 1.42 14.96
CA VAL A 98 -14.50 1.58 14.04
C VAL A 98 -15.10 0.20 13.77
N THR A 99 -16.38 0.03 14.11
CA THR A 99 -17.11 -1.23 13.87
C THR A 99 -17.96 -1.13 12.62
N PHE A 100 -17.78 -2.07 11.70
CA PHE A 100 -18.62 -2.21 10.51
C PHE A 100 -19.55 -3.43 10.66
N ARG A 101 -20.79 -3.31 10.19
CA ARG A 101 -21.77 -4.41 10.14
C ARG A 101 -22.40 -4.49 8.76
N GLY A 102 -22.50 -5.68 8.21
CA GLY A 102 -22.99 -5.89 6.85
C GLY A 102 -22.99 -7.36 6.47
N LYS A 103 -23.27 -7.63 5.20
CA LYS A 103 -23.13 -8.98 4.65
C LYS A 103 -21.66 -9.37 4.64
N THR A 104 -21.38 -10.65 4.90
CA THR A 104 -20.02 -11.19 4.95
C THR A 104 -19.20 -10.83 3.71
N ASP A 105 -19.74 -11.03 2.50
CA ASP A 105 -19.01 -10.73 1.27
C ASP A 105 -18.69 -9.25 1.09
N ASP A 106 -19.61 -8.36 1.46
CA ASP A 106 -19.39 -6.91 1.38
C ASP A 106 -18.28 -6.49 2.35
N LEU A 107 -18.31 -7.03 3.57
CA LEU A 107 -17.29 -6.76 4.60
C LEU A 107 -15.91 -7.30 4.19
N LEU A 108 -15.85 -8.51 3.63
CA LEU A 108 -14.61 -9.10 3.11
C LEU A 108 -14.04 -8.30 1.93
N SER A 109 -14.91 -7.80 1.05
CA SER A 109 -14.50 -6.92 -0.04
C SER A 109 -13.96 -5.58 0.46
N MET A 110 -14.61 -4.97 1.46
CA MET A 110 -14.13 -3.76 2.13
C MET A 110 -12.77 -4.00 2.79
N LEU A 111 -12.62 -5.12 3.50
CA LEU A 111 -11.37 -5.48 4.16
C LEU A 111 -10.23 -5.61 3.15
N GLY A 112 -10.43 -6.38 2.08
CA GLY A 112 -9.42 -6.53 1.02
C GLY A 112 -9.05 -5.18 0.38
N THR A 113 -10.04 -4.31 0.19
CA THR A 113 -9.84 -2.96 -0.36
C THR A 113 -9.00 -2.06 0.54
N VAL A 114 -9.24 -2.12 1.86
CA VAL A 114 -8.54 -1.29 2.86
C VAL A 114 -7.12 -1.79 3.07
N MET A 115 -6.93 -3.10 3.11
CA MET A 115 -5.64 -3.70 3.44
C MET A 115 -4.68 -3.79 2.27
N ALA A 116 -5.19 -3.98 1.05
CA ALA A 116 -4.33 -4.22 -0.10
C ALA A 116 -3.76 -2.93 -0.68
N ALA A 117 -2.47 -2.99 -0.99
CA ALA A 117 -1.75 -1.98 -1.74
C ALA A 117 -0.74 -2.66 -2.67
N PRO A 118 -0.30 -1.99 -3.75
CA PRO A 118 0.75 -2.51 -4.62
C PRO A 118 2.01 -2.87 -3.82
N GLY A 119 2.51 -4.09 -4.03
CA GLY A 119 3.71 -4.60 -3.35
C GLY A 119 3.45 -5.26 -1.99
N VAL A 120 2.21 -5.30 -1.51
CA VAL A 120 1.82 -6.07 -0.32
C VAL A 120 1.55 -7.52 -0.70
N GLU A 121 2.17 -8.44 0.05
CA GLU A 121 1.92 -9.88 -0.07
C GLU A 121 1.00 -10.38 1.04
N PHE A 122 -0.06 -11.09 0.65
CA PHE A 122 -1.03 -11.75 1.50
C PHE A 122 -0.72 -13.25 1.51
N VAL A 123 -0.01 -13.70 2.54
CA VAL A 123 0.34 -15.12 2.68
C VAL A 123 -0.80 -15.87 3.36
N THR A 124 -1.30 -16.92 2.72
CA THR A 124 -2.41 -17.74 3.22
C THR A 124 -2.10 -19.23 3.13
N GLN A 125 -2.64 -20.01 4.08
CA GLN A 125 -2.54 -21.47 4.08
C GLN A 125 -3.78 -22.15 3.48
N MET A 126 -4.84 -21.40 3.24
CA MET A 126 -6.06 -21.88 2.59
C MET A 126 -6.52 -20.93 1.50
N ASP A 127 -7.44 -21.39 0.67
CA ASP A 127 -8.04 -20.52 -0.33
C ASP A 127 -8.86 -19.43 0.36
N LEU A 128 -8.72 -18.19 -0.12
CA LEU A 128 -9.44 -17.05 0.42
C LEU A 128 -10.84 -16.96 -0.20
N PRO A 129 -11.84 -16.45 0.53
CA PRO A 129 -13.14 -16.13 -0.07
C PRO A 129 -12.97 -15.23 -1.31
N GLU A 130 -13.73 -15.52 -2.36
CA GLU A 130 -13.58 -14.83 -3.66
C GLU A 130 -13.81 -13.31 -3.56
N SER A 131 -14.71 -12.86 -2.68
CA SER A 131 -14.97 -11.45 -2.39
C SER A 131 -13.73 -10.72 -1.84
N LEU A 132 -12.98 -11.37 -0.95
CA LEU A 132 -11.73 -10.86 -0.40
C LEU A 132 -10.60 -10.87 -1.45
N LYS A 133 -10.44 -12.01 -2.13
CA LYS A 133 -9.41 -12.24 -3.16
C LYS A 133 -9.50 -11.22 -4.29
N THR A 134 -10.70 -11.00 -4.81
CA THR A 134 -10.96 -10.02 -5.87
C THR A 134 -10.59 -8.61 -5.42
N ALA A 135 -10.99 -8.21 -4.21
CA ALA A 135 -10.68 -6.88 -3.69
C ALA A 135 -9.17 -6.66 -3.50
N ILE A 136 -8.45 -7.66 -2.96
CA ILE A 136 -6.99 -7.61 -2.80
C ILE A 136 -6.31 -7.45 -4.15
N GLN A 137 -6.66 -8.28 -5.14
CA GLN A 137 -6.07 -8.27 -6.46
C GLN A 137 -6.36 -6.96 -7.22
N MET A 138 -7.58 -6.43 -7.10
CA MET A 138 -7.97 -5.15 -7.70
C MET A 138 -7.13 -3.97 -7.18
N LYS A 139 -6.60 -4.07 -5.97
CA LYS A 139 -5.71 -3.04 -5.37
C LYS A 139 -4.23 -3.34 -5.57
N GLY A 140 -3.89 -4.39 -6.31
CA GLY A 140 -2.50 -4.76 -6.61
C GLY A 140 -1.81 -5.53 -5.48
N GLY A 141 -2.55 -6.06 -4.52
CA GLY A 141 -2.02 -7.00 -3.53
C GLY A 141 -1.79 -8.38 -4.16
N HIS A 142 -0.74 -9.07 -3.74
CA HIS A 142 -0.39 -10.39 -4.23
C HIS A 142 -0.76 -11.46 -3.20
N ILE A 143 -1.49 -12.49 -3.61
CA ILE A 143 -1.89 -13.59 -2.72
C ILE A 143 -0.93 -14.76 -2.93
N VAL A 144 -0.29 -15.21 -1.86
CA VAL A 144 0.74 -16.26 -1.89
C VAL A 144 0.29 -17.42 -1.00
N MET A 145 0.23 -18.63 -1.57
CA MET A 145 -0.01 -19.84 -0.79
C MET A 145 1.27 -20.25 -0.06
N GLY A 146 1.23 -20.32 1.27
CA GLY A 146 2.41 -20.73 2.03
C GLY A 146 2.27 -20.59 3.54
N LYS A 147 3.29 -21.08 4.25
CA LYS A 147 3.47 -20.78 5.67
C LYS A 147 4.14 -19.42 5.77
N PRO A 148 3.56 -18.46 6.49
CA PRO A 148 4.24 -17.19 6.66
C PRO A 148 5.44 -17.38 7.63
N PRO A 149 6.40 -16.44 7.70
CA PRO A 149 7.57 -16.50 8.61
C PRO A 149 7.18 -16.68 10.09
N GLU A 150 8.05 -16.51 11.09
CA GLU A 150 7.61 -16.60 12.51
C GLU A 150 7.22 -15.24 13.12
N SER A 151 7.71 -14.12 12.58
CA SER A 151 7.62 -12.79 13.21
C SER A 151 6.72 -11.75 12.48
N ILE A 152 5.45 -12.03 12.18
CA ILE A 152 4.57 -11.06 11.48
C ILE A 152 3.18 -11.15 12.13
N PRO A 153 2.46 -10.02 12.29
CA PRO A 153 1.14 -10.01 12.91
C PRO A 153 0.09 -10.80 12.14
N GLU A 154 -0.91 -11.24 12.88
CA GLU A 154 -1.97 -12.13 12.42
C GLU A 154 -3.34 -11.43 12.49
N ILE A 155 -4.14 -11.63 11.45
CA ILE A 155 -5.56 -11.33 11.40
C ILE A 155 -6.31 -12.65 11.32
N SER A 156 -7.13 -12.90 12.32
CA SER A 156 -8.08 -14.02 12.36
C SER A 156 -9.49 -13.49 12.07
N ILE A 157 -10.22 -14.17 11.18
CA ILE A 157 -11.62 -13.87 10.87
C ILE A 157 -12.49 -14.98 11.48
N GLY A 158 -13.32 -14.65 12.47
CA GLY A 158 -14.16 -15.63 13.20
C GLY A 158 -15.40 -15.01 13.84
N HIS A 159 -16.38 -15.84 14.20
CA HIS A 159 -17.70 -15.43 14.72
C HIS A 159 -17.69 -15.05 16.21
N GLU A 160 -16.78 -15.62 16.99
CA GLU A 160 -16.48 -15.23 18.36
C GLU A 160 -14.97 -15.29 18.55
N CYS A 161 -14.34 -14.19 18.93
CA CYS A 161 -12.91 -14.18 19.24
C CYS A 161 -12.69 -13.52 20.61
N PRO A 162 -12.40 -14.30 21.68
CA PRO A 162 -11.98 -13.74 22.94
C PRO A 162 -10.48 -13.42 22.84
N ARG A 163 -10.17 -12.11 22.82
CA ARG A 163 -8.84 -11.44 22.86
C ARG A 163 -8.43 -10.79 21.53
N ASP A 164 -8.18 -9.50 21.66
CA ASP A 164 -7.39 -8.57 20.84
C ASP A 164 -7.32 -8.87 19.35
N ILE A 165 -8.23 -8.21 18.64
CA ILE A 165 -8.37 -8.28 17.20
C ILE A 165 -7.36 -7.30 16.60
N ALA A 166 -6.25 -7.84 16.10
CA ALA A 166 -5.15 -7.13 15.45
C ALA A 166 -4.27 -6.24 16.37
N SER A 167 -2.98 -6.58 16.42
CA SER A 167 -1.93 -5.66 16.84
C SER A 167 -0.81 -5.65 15.82
N MET A 168 -0.46 -4.47 15.32
CA MET A 168 0.64 -4.22 14.38
C MET A 168 1.94 -3.98 15.18
N PRO A 169 2.99 -4.81 15.06
CA PRO A 169 4.36 -4.47 15.44
C PRO A 169 4.99 -3.55 14.36
N GLU A 170 6.10 -2.92 14.70
CA GLU A 170 6.77 -1.82 13.97
C GLU A 170 7.26 -2.14 12.53
N ASP A 171 6.97 -3.30 11.96
CA ASP A 171 7.55 -3.82 10.71
C ASP A 171 6.56 -4.08 9.55
N GLY A 172 5.26 -3.87 9.73
CA GLY A 172 4.32 -3.58 8.62
C GLY A 172 3.92 -4.72 7.67
N LEU A 173 4.03 -6.00 8.06
CA LEU A 173 3.51 -7.15 7.27
C LEU A 173 2.35 -7.83 8.00
N LEU A 174 1.53 -8.67 7.34
CA LEU A 174 0.24 -9.14 7.90
C LEU A 174 -0.10 -10.60 7.47
N ARG A 175 -0.62 -11.45 8.39
CA ARG A 175 -0.86 -12.91 8.24
C ARG A 175 -2.31 -13.33 8.49
N PHE A 176 -2.69 -14.53 8.04
CA PHE A 176 -4.04 -15.10 8.21
C PHE A 176 -4.02 -16.52 8.78
N SER A 177 -4.95 -16.83 9.70
CA SER A 177 -5.41 -18.18 10.01
C SER A 177 -6.93 -18.23 10.13
N THR A 178 -7.51 -19.35 9.73
CA THR A 178 -8.97 -19.56 9.65
C THR A 178 -9.34 -20.89 10.30
N PHE A 179 -10.29 -20.84 11.22
CA PHE A 179 -11.09 -21.98 11.67
C PHE A 179 -12.45 -21.94 10.94
N PRO A 180 -13.13 -23.08 10.74
CA PRO A 180 -14.31 -23.13 9.88
C PRO A 180 -15.46 -22.28 10.46
N PRO A 181 -16.13 -21.43 9.66
CA PRO A 181 -17.18 -20.54 10.17
C PRO A 181 -18.55 -21.22 10.26
N ASP A 182 -19.31 -20.86 11.30
CA ASP A 182 -20.78 -20.92 11.31
C ASP A 182 -21.33 -19.82 10.37
N PRO A 183 -22.27 -20.10 9.44
CA PRO A 183 -22.66 -19.18 8.36
C PRO A 183 -23.55 -17.98 8.76
N SER A 184 -23.82 -17.71 10.04
CA SER A 184 -24.96 -16.86 10.41
C SER A 184 -24.73 -15.35 10.69
N SER A 185 -23.50 -14.78 10.70
CA SER A 185 -23.17 -13.32 10.74
C SER A 185 -21.72 -13.04 11.20
N LEU A 186 -20.90 -12.30 10.45
CA LEU A 186 -19.52 -11.97 10.89
C LEU A 186 -19.42 -10.57 11.53
N ASN A 187 -18.84 -10.49 12.73
CA ASN A 187 -18.36 -9.24 13.33
C ASN A 187 -16.88 -9.06 12.96
N MET A 188 -16.53 -7.90 12.42
CA MET A 188 -15.14 -7.56 12.13
C MET A 188 -14.76 -6.32 12.93
N ILE A 189 -13.75 -6.46 13.78
CA ILE A 189 -13.10 -5.34 14.45
C ILE A 189 -11.78 -5.14 13.72
N ALA A 190 -11.52 -3.94 13.24
CA ALA A 190 -10.22 -3.57 12.68
C ALA A 190 -9.56 -2.62 13.67
N VAL A 191 -8.60 -3.12 14.44
CA VAL A 191 -7.75 -2.24 15.25
C VAL A 191 -6.61 -1.77 14.37
N VAL A 192 -6.78 -0.58 13.82
CA VAL A 192 -5.67 0.13 13.16
C VAL A 192 -4.81 0.73 14.27
N LYS A 193 -3.76 0.01 14.66
CA LYS A 193 -2.67 0.61 15.42
C LYS A 193 -1.83 1.39 14.42
N HIS A 194 -1.79 2.71 14.56
CA HIS A 194 -0.86 3.57 13.84
C HIS A 194 0.40 3.75 14.68
#